data_AF-A0A2P2MSW9-F1
#
_entry.id   AF-A0A2P2MSW9-F1
#
_cell.length_a   1.000
_cell.length_b   1.000
_cell.length_c   1.000
_cell.angle_alpha   90.00
_cell.angle_beta   90.00
_cell.angle_gamma   90.00
#
_symmetry.space_group_name_H-M   'P 1'
#
loop_
_entity.id
_entity.type
_entity.pdbx_description
1 polymer ?
#
loop_
_entity_poly.entity_id
_entity_poly.type
_entity_poly.pdbx_seq_one_letter_code
_entity_poly.pdbx_strand_id
1 'polypeptide(L)'
;MCDVSNAKDIVEELLQYLSTADFAIREELALKAAILAEKFAPDLSWYVDVILQLIDKAGDFVSDDIWFRVVQFVTNNDDLQPYAAAKARVYLDKPAVHETMVKVSAYLLGEYSHLLARRPGCSPKEIFSILHEKLPTVQTSTISILLSAYAKILMHTQPPDPVLQNQIGVIFNKYGSCIDVEIQQRAVEYFALSRKGAALMDILAEMPKFPERQSALIKKAEDTEVDTADQSAIKSRAQQQMSNALVVTDQRPANGSPPSVGQLSLVKVPSMDGSSEHSLADQGPTQANGILTKLDPQPPSADPLGDLLGPLAIEGPPAIDTQSEQPAVSGLEGSPSAVDGAAIVPIVKQENSVQPIGNTNERFYALCLKDSGVLYEDPFIQIGIKAEWRVQHGRLVLFLGNKNTSPLISVQALILPPAHLKMELSLVPETIPPRAQVQCPLEVMNLRPSRDVAVLDFSYKFGTNMVNVKLRLPAVLNKFLQPISISAEEFFPQWRSLSGPPLKLQEVVRGVRPLPLIEMGNLFNSFRLMVCPGLDPNPNNLVACSTFYSENTQAMLCLIRIETDPADRTQLRMTVASGDPTLTFELKEFIKEQLVSVPMAPRAPVQAPPAPQPTSPSTALTDPGAILAGLL
;
A
#
# COMPACT_ATOMS: atom_id res chain seq x y z
N MET A 1 8.27 8.33 -31.09
CA MET A 1 7.40 9.06 -30.15
C MET A 1 6.05 9.21 -30.81
N CYS A 2 4.95 9.02 -30.06
CA CYS A 2 3.59 9.10 -30.58
C CYS A 2 3.13 10.57 -30.67
N ASP A 3 2.49 10.93 -31.76
CA ASP A 3 1.89 12.24 -32.04
C ASP A 3 0.57 12.06 -32.82
N VAL A 4 -0.14 13.17 -33.08
CA VAL A 4 -1.47 13.13 -33.75
C VAL A 4 -1.41 12.50 -35.15
N SER A 5 -0.26 12.54 -35.84
CA SER A 5 -0.13 12.01 -37.20
C SER A 5 0.02 10.48 -37.24
N ASN A 6 0.59 9.88 -36.19
CA ASN A 6 0.85 8.44 -36.11
C ASN A 6 0.05 7.72 -35.00
N ALA A 7 -0.75 8.45 -34.22
CA ALA A 7 -1.52 7.88 -33.11
C ALA A 7 -2.50 6.78 -33.53
N LYS A 8 -3.12 6.90 -34.73
CA LYS A 8 -4.02 5.85 -35.25
C LYS A 8 -3.29 4.53 -35.42
N ASP A 9 -2.17 4.56 -36.14
CA ASP A 9 -1.39 3.36 -36.45
C ASP A 9 -0.81 2.74 -35.18
N ILE A 10 -0.27 3.57 -34.27
CA ILE A 10 0.32 3.09 -33.01
C ILE A 10 -0.75 2.44 -32.12
N VAL A 11 -1.90 3.08 -31.95
CA VAL A 11 -2.96 2.54 -31.10
C VAL A 11 -3.55 1.28 -31.71
N GLU A 12 -3.68 1.19 -33.03
CA GLU A 12 -4.15 -0.02 -33.72
C GLU A 12 -3.18 -1.20 -33.52
N GLU A 13 -1.88 -0.97 -33.66
CA GLU A 13 -0.84 -1.96 -33.37
C GLU A 13 -0.86 -2.40 -31.89
N LEU A 14 -1.06 -1.46 -30.95
CA LEU A 14 -1.21 -1.78 -29.52
C LEU A 14 -2.45 -2.64 -29.27
N LEU A 15 -3.60 -2.30 -29.87
CA LEU A 15 -4.82 -3.10 -29.76
C LEU A 15 -4.68 -4.48 -30.40
N GLN A 16 -3.89 -4.60 -31.47
CA GLN A 16 -3.61 -5.88 -32.11
C GLN A 16 -2.72 -6.74 -31.20
N TYR A 17 -1.63 -6.17 -30.69
CA TYR A 17 -0.71 -6.84 -29.78
C TYR A 17 -1.38 -7.26 -28.46
N LEU A 18 -2.32 -6.47 -27.94
CA LEU A 18 -3.06 -6.75 -26.71
C LEU A 18 -3.71 -8.14 -26.66
N SER A 19 -4.11 -8.68 -27.82
CA SER A 19 -4.73 -10.00 -27.92
C SER A 19 -3.73 -11.14 -27.66
N THR A 20 -2.47 -10.94 -28.06
CA THR A 20 -1.37 -11.90 -27.95
C THR A 20 -0.41 -11.62 -26.78
N ALA A 21 -0.49 -10.43 -26.20
CA ALA A 21 0.38 -9.98 -25.12
C ALA A 21 0.22 -10.83 -23.85
N ASP A 22 1.29 -10.92 -23.06
CA ASP A 22 1.28 -11.59 -21.76
C ASP A 22 0.32 -10.89 -20.79
N PHE A 23 -0.41 -11.66 -19.98
CA PHE A 23 -1.42 -11.13 -19.06
C PHE A 23 -0.88 -10.06 -18.10
N ALA A 24 0.39 -10.18 -17.68
CA ALA A 24 1.03 -9.24 -16.77
C ALA A 24 1.19 -7.82 -17.33
N ILE A 25 1.26 -7.68 -18.67
CA ILE A 25 1.46 -6.38 -19.33
C ILE A 25 0.16 -5.83 -19.95
N ARG A 26 -0.91 -6.63 -20.02
CA ARG A 26 -2.17 -6.22 -20.66
C ARG A 26 -2.82 -5.02 -19.98
N GLU A 27 -2.79 -4.95 -18.66
CA GLU A 27 -3.33 -3.82 -17.91
C GLU A 27 -2.57 -2.53 -18.22
N GLU A 28 -1.24 -2.59 -18.23
CA GLU A 28 -0.38 -1.43 -18.55
C GLU A 28 -0.53 -1.01 -20.03
N LEU A 29 -0.59 -1.98 -20.95
CA LEU A 29 -0.83 -1.72 -22.36
C LEU A 29 -2.20 -1.09 -22.59
N ALA A 30 -3.24 -1.56 -21.90
CA ALA A 30 -4.59 -1.01 -22.00
C ALA A 30 -4.64 0.43 -21.46
N LEU A 31 -4.00 0.69 -20.32
CA LEU A 31 -3.88 2.03 -19.77
C LEU A 31 -3.16 2.98 -20.74
N LYS A 32 -2.01 2.58 -21.28
CA LYS A 32 -1.25 3.39 -22.25
C LYS A 32 -2.02 3.62 -23.54
N ALA A 33 -2.68 2.61 -24.08
CA ALA A 33 -3.54 2.75 -25.26
C ALA A 33 -4.67 3.75 -25.00
N ALA A 34 -5.33 3.70 -23.84
CA ALA A 34 -6.38 4.64 -23.45
C ALA A 34 -5.86 6.08 -23.32
N ILE A 35 -4.68 6.28 -22.73
CA ILE A 35 -4.05 7.61 -22.60
C ILE A 35 -3.69 8.18 -23.98
N LEU A 36 -3.08 7.38 -24.85
CA LEU A 36 -2.74 7.80 -26.21
C LEU A 36 -3.99 8.15 -27.00
N ALA A 37 -5.05 7.35 -26.86
CA ALA A 37 -6.34 7.62 -27.48
C ALA A 37 -6.94 8.94 -26.99
N GLU A 38 -6.90 9.23 -25.69
CA GLU A 38 -7.43 10.48 -25.13
C GLU A 38 -6.62 11.70 -25.58
N LYS A 39 -5.28 11.60 -25.58
CA LYS A 39 -4.39 12.73 -25.84
C LYS A 39 -4.26 13.08 -27.32
N PHE A 40 -4.29 12.08 -28.19
CA PHE A 40 -3.98 12.25 -29.62
C PHE A 40 -5.15 11.86 -30.53
N ALA A 41 -6.38 11.84 -29.99
CA ALA A 41 -7.57 11.62 -30.79
C ALA A 41 -7.65 12.62 -31.96
N PRO A 42 -7.73 12.15 -33.21
CA PRO A 42 -7.92 13.00 -34.37
C PRO A 42 -9.37 13.50 -34.47
N ASP A 43 -10.31 12.69 -33.98
CA ASP A 43 -11.72 13.00 -33.86
C ASP A 43 -12.30 12.31 -32.62
N LEU A 44 -13.36 12.88 -32.05
CA LEU A 44 -13.92 12.41 -30.78
C LEU A 44 -14.61 11.04 -30.92
N SER A 45 -15.13 10.71 -32.11
CA SER A 45 -15.71 9.38 -32.40
C SER A 45 -14.68 8.27 -32.37
N TRP A 46 -13.48 8.54 -32.88
CA TRP A 46 -12.36 7.58 -32.87
C TRP A 46 -11.96 7.20 -31.45
N TYR A 47 -11.95 8.15 -30.50
CA TYR A 47 -11.71 7.83 -29.09
C TYR A 47 -12.71 6.79 -28.55
N VAL A 48 -14.01 6.99 -28.81
CA VAL A 48 -15.05 6.05 -28.37
C VAL A 48 -14.83 4.67 -29.00
N ASP A 49 -14.50 4.62 -30.30
CA ASP A 49 -14.21 3.35 -30.97
C ASP A 49 -13.01 2.62 -30.36
N VAL A 50 -11.93 3.34 -30.06
CA VAL A 50 -10.74 2.77 -29.43
C VAL A 50 -11.05 2.23 -28.04
N ILE A 51 -11.73 2.99 -27.18
CA ILE A 51 -12.01 2.54 -25.82
C ILE A 51 -12.98 1.35 -25.80
N LEU A 52 -14.00 1.33 -26.65
CA LEU A 52 -14.90 0.17 -26.73
C LEU A 52 -14.17 -1.07 -27.27
N GLN A 53 -13.30 -0.92 -28.28
CA GLN A 53 -12.44 -2.02 -28.75
C GLN A 53 -11.48 -2.50 -27.67
N LEU A 54 -10.94 -1.57 -26.88
CA LEU A 54 -10.05 -1.88 -25.79
C LEU A 54 -10.76 -2.73 -24.73
N ILE A 55 -11.99 -2.35 -24.34
CA ILE A 55 -12.81 -3.12 -23.38
C ILE A 55 -13.15 -4.51 -23.94
N ASP A 56 -13.48 -4.60 -25.24
CA ASP A 56 -13.80 -5.87 -25.91
C ASP A 56 -12.61 -6.84 -25.93
N LYS A 57 -11.39 -6.34 -26.15
CA LYS A 57 -10.17 -7.15 -26.25
C LYS A 57 -9.50 -7.44 -24.90
N ALA A 58 -9.44 -6.47 -23.99
CA ALA A 58 -8.75 -6.61 -22.70
C ALA A 58 -9.66 -7.03 -21.55
N GLY A 59 -10.98 -6.85 -21.63
CA GLY A 59 -11.92 -7.34 -20.61
C GLY A 59 -11.52 -7.01 -19.18
N ASP A 60 -11.18 -8.04 -18.39
CA ASP A 60 -10.80 -7.97 -16.97
C ASP A 60 -9.53 -7.14 -16.70
N PHE A 61 -8.67 -6.96 -17.72
CA PHE A 61 -7.45 -6.15 -17.61
C PHE A 61 -7.72 -4.65 -17.79
N VAL A 62 -8.97 -4.24 -18.05
CA VAL A 62 -9.35 -2.84 -18.13
C VAL A 62 -9.74 -2.33 -16.75
N SER A 63 -8.94 -1.40 -16.21
CA SER A 63 -9.23 -0.71 -14.95
C SER A 63 -10.54 0.07 -14.99
N ASP A 64 -11.22 0.17 -13.85
CA ASP A 64 -12.50 0.89 -13.74
C ASP A 64 -12.41 2.36 -14.21
N ASP A 65 -11.24 2.99 -14.04
CA ASP A 65 -11.01 4.38 -14.47
C ASP A 65 -11.21 4.60 -15.98
N ILE A 66 -10.91 3.60 -16.81
CA ILE A 66 -11.05 3.71 -18.27
C ILE A 66 -12.53 3.80 -18.65
N TRP A 67 -13.37 2.97 -18.04
CA TRP A 67 -14.79 2.97 -18.37
C TRP A 67 -15.56 4.12 -17.69
N PHE A 68 -15.13 4.54 -16.50
CA PHE A 68 -15.60 5.81 -15.92
C PHE A 68 -15.28 6.99 -16.84
N ARG A 69 -14.08 7.00 -17.44
CA ARG A 69 -13.65 8.09 -18.30
C ARG A 69 -14.44 8.16 -19.60
N VAL A 70 -14.70 7.03 -20.27
CA VAL A 70 -15.51 7.06 -21.50
C VAL A 70 -16.95 7.53 -21.23
N VAL A 71 -17.53 7.16 -20.09
CA VAL A 71 -18.83 7.69 -19.66
C VAL A 71 -18.79 9.21 -19.51
N GLN A 72 -17.82 9.74 -18.74
CA GLN A 72 -17.66 11.18 -18.58
C GLN A 72 -17.42 11.91 -19.90
N PHE A 73 -16.60 11.32 -20.77
CA PHE A 73 -16.28 11.89 -22.07
C PHE A 73 -17.52 11.99 -22.97
N VAL A 74 -18.33 10.93 -23.05
CA VAL A 74 -19.58 10.95 -23.82
C VAL A 74 -20.60 11.90 -23.20
N THR A 75 -20.73 11.93 -21.87
CA THR A 75 -21.67 12.85 -21.19
C THR A 75 -21.31 14.31 -21.40
N ASN A 76 -20.03 14.66 -21.50
CA ASN A 76 -19.62 16.05 -21.73
C ASN A 76 -19.77 16.50 -23.20
N ASN A 77 -19.78 15.55 -24.15
CA ASN A 77 -19.81 15.80 -25.59
C ASN A 77 -21.13 15.34 -26.22
N ASP A 78 -22.10 16.26 -26.28
CA ASP A 78 -23.48 15.96 -26.70
C ASP A 78 -23.56 15.37 -28.12
N ASP A 79 -22.72 15.85 -29.03
CA ASP A 79 -22.67 15.38 -30.43
C ASP A 79 -22.31 13.88 -30.57
N LEU A 80 -21.63 13.31 -29.58
CA LEU A 80 -21.19 11.92 -29.59
C LEU A 80 -22.20 10.96 -28.99
N GLN A 81 -23.14 11.44 -28.19
CA GLN A 81 -24.08 10.58 -27.46
C GLN A 81 -24.85 9.61 -28.37
N PRO A 82 -25.42 10.04 -29.53
CA PRO A 82 -26.08 9.11 -30.45
C PRO A 82 -25.12 8.10 -31.07
N TYR A 83 -23.87 8.49 -31.32
CA TYR A 83 -22.86 7.60 -31.90
C TYR A 83 -22.43 6.52 -30.89
N ALA A 84 -22.08 6.93 -29.68
CA ALA A 84 -21.65 6.05 -28.61
C ALA A 84 -22.74 5.05 -28.20
N ALA A 85 -24.00 5.51 -28.07
CA ALA A 85 -25.12 4.63 -27.77
C ALA A 85 -25.35 3.57 -28.87
N ALA A 86 -25.24 3.97 -30.14
CA ALA A 86 -25.38 3.05 -31.26
C ALA A 86 -24.27 1.98 -31.26
N LYS A 87 -23.03 2.37 -30.98
CA LYS A 87 -21.90 1.44 -30.87
C LYS A 87 -22.07 0.49 -29.69
N ALA A 88 -22.45 1.00 -28.52
CA ALA A 88 -22.73 0.19 -27.33
C ALA A 88 -23.77 -0.91 -27.61
N ARG A 89 -24.86 -0.57 -28.31
CA ARG A 89 -25.86 -1.57 -28.76
C ARG A 89 -25.24 -2.67 -29.62
N VAL A 90 -24.37 -2.32 -30.58
CA VAL A 90 -23.75 -3.30 -31.48
C VAL A 90 -22.80 -4.23 -30.72
N TYR A 91 -22.09 -3.74 -29.70
CA TYR A 91 -21.25 -4.61 -28.87
C TYR A 91 -22.06 -5.60 -28.04
N LEU A 92 -23.26 -5.22 -27.57
CA LEU A 92 -24.15 -6.13 -26.83
C LEU A 92 -24.75 -7.25 -27.67
N ASP A 93 -24.84 -7.08 -28.99
CA ASP A 93 -25.31 -8.12 -29.93
C ASP A 93 -24.29 -9.28 -30.05
N LYS A 94 -23.07 -9.13 -29.53
CA LYS A 94 -22.08 -10.22 -29.49
C LYS A 94 -22.51 -11.31 -28.49
N PRO A 95 -22.28 -12.60 -28.80
CA PRO A 95 -22.66 -13.70 -27.90
C PRO A 95 -21.82 -13.73 -26.61
N ALA A 96 -20.55 -13.34 -26.70
CA ALA A 96 -19.63 -13.25 -25.57
C ALA A 96 -19.25 -11.79 -25.36
N VAL A 97 -19.75 -11.20 -24.28
CA VAL A 97 -19.45 -9.81 -23.89
C VAL A 97 -18.86 -9.78 -22.50
N HIS A 98 -17.80 -8.99 -22.33
CA HIS A 98 -17.19 -8.79 -21.02
C HIS A 98 -18.11 -7.99 -20.09
N GLU A 99 -18.04 -8.23 -18.78
CA GLU A 99 -18.88 -7.53 -17.81
C GLU A 99 -18.71 -6.00 -17.87
N THR A 100 -17.48 -5.51 -18.01
CA THR A 100 -17.19 -4.07 -18.19
C THR A 100 -17.89 -3.49 -19.43
N MET A 101 -17.99 -4.27 -20.52
CA MET A 101 -18.73 -3.84 -21.71
C MET A 101 -20.23 -3.71 -21.41
N VAL A 102 -20.79 -4.63 -20.60
CA VAL A 102 -22.17 -4.55 -20.14
C VAL A 102 -22.40 -3.32 -19.26
N LYS A 103 -21.48 -3.01 -18.33
CA LYS A 103 -21.57 -1.80 -17.48
C LYS A 103 -21.63 -0.52 -18.32
N VAL A 104 -20.68 -0.34 -19.24
CA VAL A 104 -20.62 0.83 -20.12
C VAL A 104 -21.85 0.92 -21.00
N SER A 105 -22.24 -0.19 -21.61
CA SER A 105 -23.38 -0.21 -22.53
C SER A 105 -24.70 0.03 -21.80
N ALA A 106 -24.88 -0.53 -20.59
CA ALA A 106 -26.06 -0.28 -19.77
C ALA A 106 -26.18 1.21 -19.40
N TYR A 107 -25.08 1.86 -19.03
CA TYR A 107 -25.09 3.29 -18.75
C TYR A 107 -25.42 4.12 -20.00
N LEU A 108 -24.67 3.92 -21.10
CA LEU A 108 -24.85 4.69 -22.33
C LEU A 108 -26.23 4.50 -22.96
N LEU A 109 -26.76 3.28 -22.95
CA LEU A 109 -28.11 3.01 -23.45
C LEU A 109 -29.18 3.49 -22.47
N GLY A 110 -28.94 3.42 -21.15
CA GLY A 110 -29.84 3.97 -20.15
C GLY A 110 -30.09 5.47 -20.37
N GLU A 111 -29.02 6.24 -20.57
CA GLU A 111 -29.10 7.70 -20.80
C GLU A 111 -29.56 8.07 -22.21
N TYR A 112 -28.97 7.45 -23.23
CA TYR A 112 -29.01 8.00 -24.60
C TYR A 112 -29.76 7.13 -25.61
N SER A 113 -30.40 6.02 -25.17
CA SER A 113 -31.17 5.14 -26.08
C SER A 113 -32.32 5.87 -26.78
N HIS A 114 -32.89 6.89 -26.15
CA HIS A 114 -33.99 7.67 -26.71
C HIS A 114 -33.59 8.41 -28.00
N LEU A 115 -32.31 8.79 -28.14
CA LEU A 115 -31.75 9.40 -29.35
C LEU A 115 -31.71 8.42 -30.53
N LEU A 116 -31.77 7.10 -30.26
CA LEU A 116 -31.74 6.04 -31.26
C LEU A 116 -33.12 5.59 -31.74
N ALA A 117 -34.21 6.14 -31.18
CA ALA A 117 -35.57 5.64 -31.40
C ALA A 117 -36.03 5.61 -32.87
N ARG A 118 -35.39 6.42 -33.74
CA ARG A 118 -35.67 6.45 -35.19
C ARG A 118 -34.98 5.34 -35.99
N ARG A 119 -34.04 4.60 -35.38
CA ARG A 119 -33.29 3.52 -36.04
C ARG A 119 -34.03 2.18 -35.89
N PRO A 120 -34.04 1.35 -36.94
CA PRO A 120 -34.65 0.03 -36.86
C PRO A 120 -33.91 -0.84 -35.84
N GLY A 121 -34.65 -1.56 -34.99
CA GLY A 121 -34.08 -2.43 -33.97
C GLY A 121 -33.57 -1.70 -32.72
N CYS A 122 -33.87 -0.42 -32.54
CA CYS A 122 -33.48 0.38 -31.36
C CYS A 122 -34.70 0.89 -30.58
N SER A 123 -35.83 0.19 -30.64
CA SER A 123 -36.99 0.55 -29.81
C SER A 123 -36.66 0.35 -28.31
N PRO A 124 -37.29 1.12 -27.40
CA PRO A 124 -37.06 0.96 -25.96
C PRO A 124 -37.23 -0.48 -25.46
N LYS A 125 -38.19 -1.21 -26.04
CA LYS A 125 -38.44 -2.63 -25.75
C LYS A 125 -37.31 -3.55 -26.20
N GLU A 126 -36.74 -3.32 -27.39
CA GLU A 126 -35.60 -4.09 -27.90
C GLU A 126 -34.35 -3.81 -27.07
N ILE A 127 -34.06 -2.54 -26.77
CA ILE A 127 -32.93 -2.15 -25.91
C ILE A 127 -33.06 -2.79 -24.53
N PHE A 128 -34.25 -2.74 -23.93
CA PHE A 128 -34.52 -3.43 -22.67
C PHE A 128 -34.29 -4.94 -22.79
N SER A 129 -34.78 -5.59 -23.85
CA SER A 129 -34.62 -7.03 -24.07
C SER A 129 -33.15 -7.43 -24.18
N ILE A 130 -32.34 -6.68 -24.93
CA ILE A 130 -30.90 -6.91 -25.09
C ILE A 130 -30.17 -6.78 -23.75
N LEU A 131 -30.46 -5.72 -22.99
CA LEU A 131 -29.86 -5.54 -21.65
C LEU A 131 -30.31 -6.62 -20.66
N HIS A 132 -31.58 -7.03 -20.73
CA HIS A 132 -32.14 -8.06 -19.86
C HIS A 132 -31.56 -9.45 -20.15
N GLU A 133 -31.24 -9.76 -21.40
CA GLU A 133 -30.56 -11.00 -21.77
C GLU A 133 -29.21 -11.16 -21.05
N LYS A 134 -28.51 -10.05 -20.79
CA LYS A 134 -27.18 -10.08 -20.12
C LYS A 134 -27.28 -10.07 -18.59
N LEU A 135 -28.45 -9.85 -18.01
CA LEU A 135 -28.63 -9.77 -16.56
C LEU A 135 -28.23 -11.05 -15.78
N PRO A 136 -28.43 -12.28 -16.29
CA PRO A 136 -27.98 -13.50 -15.61
C PRO A 136 -26.46 -13.71 -15.60
N THR A 137 -25.71 -13.04 -16.47
CA THR A 137 -24.26 -13.27 -16.67
C THR A 137 -23.38 -12.27 -15.92
N VAL A 138 -23.95 -11.34 -15.16
CA VAL A 138 -23.24 -10.23 -14.53
C VAL A 138 -23.26 -10.31 -13.00
N GLN A 139 -22.31 -9.63 -12.35
CA GLN A 139 -22.22 -9.57 -10.89
C GLN A 139 -23.20 -8.55 -10.29
N THR A 140 -23.33 -8.56 -8.95
CA THR A 140 -24.25 -7.70 -8.20
C THR A 140 -24.02 -6.20 -8.45
N SER A 141 -22.76 -5.78 -8.60
CA SER A 141 -22.42 -4.38 -8.92
C SER A 141 -23.00 -3.91 -10.26
N THR A 142 -23.01 -4.78 -11.27
CA THR A 142 -23.55 -4.48 -12.60
C THR A 142 -25.08 -4.55 -12.64
N ILE A 143 -25.69 -5.43 -11.84
CA ILE A 143 -27.15 -5.48 -11.68
C ILE A 143 -27.68 -4.11 -11.23
N SER A 144 -27.00 -3.45 -10.29
CA SER A 144 -27.37 -2.11 -9.85
C SER A 144 -27.42 -1.09 -11.00
N ILE A 145 -26.45 -1.13 -11.92
CA ILE A 145 -26.39 -0.25 -13.09
C ILE A 145 -27.53 -0.59 -14.07
N LEU A 146 -27.80 -1.89 -14.29
CA LEU A 146 -28.91 -2.34 -15.14
C LEU A 146 -30.27 -1.87 -14.60
N LEU A 147 -30.50 -1.94 -13.28
CA LEU A 147 -31.74 -1.44 -12.69
C LEU A 147 -31.93 0.06 -12.92
N SER A 148 -30.86 0.86 -12.80
CA SER A 148 -30.90 2.28 -13.13
C SER A 148 -31.19 2.52 -14.61
N ALA A 149 -30.58 1.72 -15.50
CA ALA A 149 -30.85 1.79 -16.94
C ALA A 149 -32.32 1.46 -17.25
N TYR A 150 -32.92 0.46 -16.60
CA TYR A 150 -34.34 0.13 -16.76
C TYR A 150 -35.25 1.28 -16.32
N ALA A 151 -34.93 1.94 -15.20
CA ALA A 151 -35.68 3.12 -14.76
C ALA A 151 -35.60 4.27 -15.77
N LYS A 152 -34.43 4.50 -16.38
CA LYS A 152 -34.26 5.52 -17.42
C LYS A 152 -34.95 5.16 -18.74
N ILE A 153 -34.92 3.90 -19.16
CA ILE A 153 -35.68 3.43 -20.33
C ILE A 153 -37.18 3.66 -20.13
N LEU A 154 -37.71 3.39 -18.93
CA LEU A 154 -39.11 3.71 -18.59
C LEU A 154 -39.41 5.20 -18.69
N MET A 155 -38.51 6.05 -18.21
CA MET A 155 -38.65 7.50 -18.32
C MET A 155 -38.72 7.95 -19.79
N HIS A 156 -37.82 7.46 -20.64
CA HIS A 156 -37.75 7.83 -22.06
C HIS A 156 -38.91 7.31 -22.91
N THR A 157 -39.68 6.34 -22.42
CA THR A 157 -40.82 5.76 -23.16
C THR A 157 -42.07 6.62 -22.96
N GLN A 158 -42.23 7.66 -23.77
CA GLN A 158 -43.42 8.52 -23.78
C GLN A 158 -44.11 8.49 -25.16
N PRO A 159 -45.42 8.16 -25.25
CA PRO A 159 -46.32 7.78 -24.16
C PRO A 159 -45.95 6.43 -23.51
N PRO A 160 -46.38 6.17 -22.26
CA PRO A 160 -45.96 4.98 -21.55
C PRO A 160 -46.45 3.69 -22.22
N ASP A 161 -45.53 2.74 -22.42
CA ASP A 161 -45.87 1.39 -22.87
C ASP A 161 -46.22 0.50 -21.65
N PRO A 162 -47.51 0.13 -21.45
CA PRO A 162 -47.93 -0.65 -20.30
C PRO A 162 -47.30 -2.06 -20.28
N VAL A 163 -46.93 -2.62 -21.43
CA VAL A 163 -46.28 -3.93 -21.51
C VAL A 163 -44.87 -3.86 -20.95
N LEU A 164 -44.09 -2.87 -21.39
CA LEU A 164 -42.73 -2.64 -20.91
C LEU A 164 -42.71 -2.25 -19.42
N GLN A 165 -43.65 -1.41 -18.99
CA GLN A 165 -43.82 -1.06 -17.58
C GLN A 165 -44.08 -2.27 -16.69
N ASN A 166 -44.96 -3.19 -17.12
CA ASN A 166 -45.24 -4.39 -16.36
C ASN A 166 -44.01 -5.32 -16.31
N GLN A 167 -43.33 -5.53 -17.44
CA GLN A 167 -42.12 -6.36 -17.49
C GLN A 167 -41.02 -5.84 -16.54
N ILE A 168 -40.72 -4.54 -16.57
CA ILE A 168 -39.73 -3.93 -15.68
C ILE A 168 -40.23 -3.92 -14.22
N GLY A 169 -41.52 -3.67 -14.00
CA GLY A 169 -42.12 -3.70 -12.67
C GLY A 169 -42.01 -5.06 -11.98
N VAL A 170 -42.18 -6.16 -12.71
CA VAL A 170 -41.97 -7.53 -12.19
C VAL A 170 -40.51 -7.73 -11.75
N ILE A 171 -39.56 -7.20 -12.52
CA ILE A 171 -38.13 -7.29 -12.20
C ILE A 171 -37.82 -6.50 -10.92
N PHE A 172 -38.31 -5.26 -10.80
CA PHE A 172 -38.10 -4.48 -9.59
C PHE A 172 -38.72 -5.15 -8.36
N ASN A 173 -39.90 -5.74 -8.48
CA ASN A 173 -40.51 -6.48 -7.37
C ASN A 173 -39.68 -7.71 -6.99
N LYS A 174 -39.16 -8.46 -7.97
CA LYS A 174 -38.26 -9.61 -7.75
C LYS A 174 -36.99 -9.21 -6.98
N TYR A 175 -36.39 -8.07 -7.33
CA TYR A 175 -35.18 -7.57 -6.67
C TYR A 175 -35.43 -6.83 -5.36
N GLY A 176 -36.69 -6.49 -5.03
CA GLY A 176 -37.05 -5.88 -3.74
C GLY A 176 -36.84 -6.80 -2.52
N SER A 177 -36.74 -8.12 -2.73
CA SER A 177 -36.39 -9.09 -1.69
C SER A 177 -34.96 -9.61 -1.80
N CYS A 178 -34.07 -8.89 -2.51
CA CYS A 178 -32.67 -9.26 -2.63
C CYS A 178 -31.93 -9.08 -1.29
N ILE A 179 -30.92 -9.93 -1.02
CA ILE A 179 -30.06 -9.83 0.18
C ILE A 179 -29.10 -8.63 0.07
N ASP A 180 -28.72 -8.27 -1.15
CA ASP A 180 -27.85 -7.14 -1.41
C ASP A 180 -28.64 -5.82 -1.24
N VAL A 181 -28.21 -5.01 -0.28
CA VAL A 181 -28.91 -3.78 0.14
C VAL A 181 -28.94 -2.73 -0.98
N GLU A 182 -27.88 -2.63 -1.79
CA GLU A 182 -27.81 -1.67 -2.90
C GLU A 182 -28.80 -2.02 -4.02
N ILE A 183 -28.90 -3.31 -4.36
CA ILE A 183 -29.86 -3.81 -5.35
C ILE A 183 -31.29 -3.67 -4.81
N GLN A 184 -31.51 -4.07 -3.56
CA GLN A 184 -32.80 -3.99 -2.90
C GLN A 184 -33.33 -2.55 -2.87
N GLN A 185 -32.50 -1.61 -2.41
CA GLN A 185 -32.87 -0.20 -2.30
C GLN A 185 -33.26 0.36 -3.66
N ARG A 186 -32.41 0.19 -4.68
CA ARG A 186 -32.69 0.64 -6.05
C ARG A 186 -33.99 0.04 -6.59
N ALA A 187 -34.20 -1.26 -6.41
CA ALA A 187 -35.38 -1.93 -6.93
C ALA A 187 -36.69 -1.41 -6.31
N VAL A 188 -36.72 -1.24 -4.98
CA VAL A 188 -37.90 -0.72 -4.27
C VAL A 188 -38.17 0.74 -4.64
N GLU A 189 -37.14 1.57 -4.65
CA GLU A 189 -37.27 2.99 -4.98
C GLU A 189 -37.65 3.22 -6.44
N TYR A 190 -37.02 2.53 -7.40
CA TYR A 190 -37.38 2.64 -8.81
C TYR A 190 -38.78 2.12 -9.10
N PHE A 191 -39.22 1.04 -8.43
CA PHE A 191 -40.61 0.60 -8.52
C PHE A 191 -41.58 1.69 -8.04
N ALA A 192 -41.31 2.31 -6.89
CA ALA A 192 -42.15 3.39 -6.36
C ALA A 192 -42.13 4.63 -7.27
N LEU A 193 -40.95 5.01 -7.79
CA LEU A 193 -40.76 6.15 -8.68
C LEU A 193 -41.47 5.97 -10.02
N SER A 194 -41.45 4.76 -10.59
CA SER A 194 -42.13 4.47 -11.87
C SER A 194 -43.64 4.78 -11.87
N ARG A 195 -44.25 4.83 -10.68
CA ARG A 195 -45.68 5.12 -10.48
C ARG A 195 -45.98 6.60 -10.26
N LYS A 196 -44.97 7.46 -10.14
CA LYS A 196 -45.12 8.91 -9.85
C LYS A 196 -45.39 9.78 -11.09
N GLY A 197 -45.52 9.18 -12.29
CA GLY A 197 -45.91 9.89 -13.51
C GLY A 197 -44.91 10.98 -13.90
N ALA A 198 -45.38 12.21 -14.11
CA ALA A 198 -44.56 13.34 -14.58
C ALA A 198 -43.33 13.63 -13.69
N ALA A 199 -43.43 13.41 -12.38
CA ALA A 199 -42.31 13.63 -11.45
C ALA A 199 -41.11 12.69 -11.70
N LEU A 200 -41.33 11.56 -12.39
CA LEU A 200 -40.24 10.66 -12.80
C LEU A 200 -39.27 11.37 -13.75
N MET A 201 -39.79 12.23 -14.63
CA MET A 201 -39.01 12.92 -15.68
C MET A 201 -38.02 13.91 -15.06
N ASP A 202 -38.47 14.66 -14.05
CA ASP A 202 -37.62 15.66 -13.40
C ASP A 202 -36.51 15.00 -12.56
N ILE A 203 -36.81 13.86 -11.92
CA ILE A 203 -35.87 13.15 -11.04
C ILE A 203 -34.82 12.38 -11.86
N LEU A 204 -35.21 11.76 -12.97
CA LEU A 204 -34.33 10.93 -13.80
C LEU A 204 -33.81 11.64 -15.05
N ALA A 205 -33.90 12.98 -15.07
CA ALA A 205 -33.39 13.81 -16.15
C ALA A 205 -31.93 13.51 -16.51
N GLU A 206 -31.52 13.98 -17.69
CA GLU A 206 -30.17 13.78 -18.20
C GLU A 206 -29.11 14.30 -17.22
N MET A 207 -28.02 13.54 -17.10
CA MET A 207 -26.94 13.88 -16.19
C MET A 207 -26.27 15.19 -16.62
N PRO A 208 -26.04 16.14 -15.69
CA PRO A 208 -25.31 17.36 -16.01
C PRO A 208 -23.86 17.01 -16.41
N LYS A 209 -23.25 17.88 -17.22
CA LYS A 209 -21.85 17.73 -17.63
C LYS A 209 -20.94 17.62 -16.41
N PHE A 210 -20.00 16.68 -16.46
CA PHE A 210 -19.00 16.52 -15.43
C PHE A 210 -18.05 17.73 -15.42
N PRO A 211 -17.65 18.24 -14.24
CA PRO A 211 -16.68 19.32 -14.16
C PRO A 211 -15.36 18.92 -14.81
N GLU A 212 -14.73 19.83 -15.55
CA GLU A 212 -13.40 19.61 -16.13
C GLU A 212 -12.35 19.46 -15.01
N ARG A 213 -12.07 18.21 -14.66
CA ARG A 213 -10.97 17.82 -13.79
C ARG A 213 -9.87 17.22 -14.67
N GLN A 214 -8.61 17.39 -14.27
CA GLN A 214 -7.49 16.67 -14.87
C GLN A 214 -7.82 15.17 -14.95
N SER A 215 -7.72 14.58 -16.14
CA SER A 215 -8.08 13.18 -16.39
C SER A 215 -7.32 12.27 -15.42
N ALA A 216 -8.03 11.40 -14.70
CA ALA A 216 -7.42 10.42 -13.82
C ALA A 216 -6.44 9.50 -14.58
N LEU A 217 -6.69 9.28 -15.87
CA LEU A 217 -5.80 8.54 -16.77
C LEU A 217 -4.50 9.32 -17.02
N ILE A 218 -4.58 10.64 -17.23
CA ILE A 218 -3.41 11.51 -17.44
C ILE A 218 -2.59 11.66 -16.15
N LYS A 219 -3.23 11.80 -14.99
CA LYS A 219 -2.52 11.79 -13.70
C LYS A 219 -1.76 10.49 -13.48
N LYS A 220 -2.40 9.35 -13.73
CA LYS A 220 -1.72 8.03 -13.69
C LYS A 220 -0.58 7.95 -14.70
N ALA A 221 -0.72 8.56 -15.88
CA ALA A 221 0.34 8.64 -16.87
C ALA A 221 1.53 9.47 -16.35
N GLU A 222 1.29 10.63 -15.77
CA GLU A 222 2.31 11.49 -15.17
C GLU A 222 3.02 10.79 -14.01
N ASP A 223 2.29 10.12 -13.13
CA ASP A 223 2.86 9.31 -12.04
C ASP A 223 3.73 8.16 -12.59
N THR A 224 3.30 7.52 -13.68
CA THR A 224 4.06 6.43 -14.33
C THR A 224 5.27 6.95 -15.13
N GLU A 225 5.18 8.14 -15.74
CA GLU A 225 6.29 8.80 -16.45
C GLU A 225 7.36 9.28 -15.48
N VAL A 226 7.00 9.79 -14.30
CA VAL A 226 7.95 10.13 -13.23
C VAL A 226 8.72 8.89 -12.78
N ASP A 227 8.04 7.77 -12.56
CA ASP A 227 8.69 6.49 -12.21
C ASP A 227 9.60 5.96 -13.34
N THR A 228 9.24 6.18 -14.60
CA THR A 228 10.04 5.73 -15.76
C THR A 228 11.21 6.65 -16.07
N ALA A 229 11.05 7.97 -15.90
CA ALA A 229 12.08 8.97 -16.06
C ALA A 229 13.15 8.85 -14.98
N ASP A 230 12.76 8.57 -13.73
CA ASP A 230 13.69 8.29 -12.65
C ASP A 230 14.48 7.01 -12.92
N GLN A 231 13.83 5.93 -13.39
CA GLN A 231 14.54 4.71 -13.82
C GLN A 231 15.48 4.94 -15.01
N SER A 232 15.13 5.83 -15.94
CA SER A 232 15.94 6.18 -17.11
C SER A 232 17.11 7.09 -16.76
N ALA A 233 16.93 8.01 -15.80
CA ALA A 233 17.97 8.86 -15.23
C ALA A 233 18.97 8.05 -14.39
N ILE A 234 18.49 7.02 -13.68
CA ILE A 234 19.34 6.06 -12.95
C ILE A 234 20.17 5.21 -13.93
N LYS A 235 19.57 4.75 -15.04
CA LYS A 235 20.29 4.00 -16.09
C LYS A 235 21.31 4.85 -16.86
N SER A 236 21.01 6.11 -17.16
CA SER A 236 21.94 7.01 -17.85
C SER A 236 23.10 7.45 -16.94
N ARG A 237 22.86 7.65 -15.63
CA ARG A 237 23.93 7.81 -14.63
C ARG A 237 24.80 6.56 -14.49
N ALA A 238 24.22 5.37 -14.57
CA ALA A 238 24.96 4.10 -14.52
C ALA A 238 25.84 3.86 -15.78
N GLN A 239 25.42 4.35 -16.95
CA GLN A 239 26.22 4.24 -18.19
C GLN A 239 27.36 5.26 -18.28
N GLN A 240 27.25 6.44 -17.67
CA GLN A 240 28.37 7.39 -17.60
C GLN A 240 29.47 6.99 -16.61
N GLN A 241 29.20 6.08 -15.68
CA GLN A 241 30.21 5.54 -14.75
C GLN A 241 31.06 4.39 -15.34
N MET A 242 30.79 3.95 -16.57
CA MET A 242 31.65 3.00 -17.30
C MET A 242 32.26 3.64 -18.54
N SER A 243 33.15 4.61 -18.36
CA SER A 243 34.13 5.02 -19.37
C SER A 243 35.33 5.67 -18.69
N ASN A 244 36.30 4.84 -18.29
CA ASN A 244 37.66 5.32 -18.02
C ASN A 244 38.38 5.52 -19.36
N ALA A 245 38.25 6.71 -19.94
CA ALA A 245 39.11 7.15 -21.04
C ALA A 245 39.96 8.33 -20.54
N LEU A 246 41.24 8.02 -20.31
CA LEU A 246 42.33 8.96 -20.06
C LEU A 246 42.41 9.96 -21.22
N VAL A 247 42.26 11.26 -20.97
CA VAL A 247 42.69 12.31 -21.91
C VAL A 247 43.57 13.29 -21.16
N VAL A 248 44.78 13.45 -21.70
CA VAL A 248 45.89 14.27 -21.25
C VAL A 248 45.92 15.55 -22.09
N THR A 249 46.41 16.64 -21.46
CA THR A 249 46.75 18.01 -21.95
C THR A 249 45.57 19.00 -22.13
N ASP A 250 45.70 20.31 -21.88
CA ASP A 250 46.86 21.16 -21.56
C ASP A 250 46.40 22.46 -20.86
N GLN A 251 47.30 23.06 -20.07
CA GLN A 251 47.12 24.41 -19.50
C GLN A 251 47.68 25.49 -20.44
N ARG A 252 47.04 26.66 -20.55
CA ARG A 252 47.67 28.00 -20.33
C ARG A 252 46.67 29.19 -20.40
N PRO A 253 47.02 30.37 -19.84
CA PRO A 253 46.09 31.36 -19.25
C PRO A 253 46.04 32.73 -19.97
N ALA A 254 45.11 33.62 -19.56
CA ALA A 254 45.34 35.07 -19.48
C ALA A 254 44.20 35.86 -18.79
N ASN A 255 44.57 36.56 -17.70
CA ASN A 255 44.21 37.91 -17.24
C ASN A 255 42.79 38.51 -17.38
N GLY A 256 42.31 39.04 -16.25
CA GLY A 256 41.52 40.27 -16.18
C GLY A 256 40.65 40.42 -14.92
N SER A 257 41.17 41.07 -13.88
CA SER A 257 40.44 41.51 -12.67
C SER A 257 40.37 43.06 -12.63
N PRO A 258 39.78 43.69 -11.60
CA PRO A 258 38.36 44.00 -11.35
C PRO A 258 38.14 45.54 -11.27
N PRO A 259 37.11 46.09 -10.59
CA PRO A 259 37.33 46.43 -9.18
C PRO A 259 36.11 46.36 -8.23
N SER A 260 36.46 46.30 -6.95
CA SER A 260 35.68 46.62 -5.74
C SER A 260 35.65 48.13 -5.47
N VAL A 261 34.64 48.65 -4.74
CA VAL A 261 34.78 49.65 -3.64
C VAL A 261 33.45 49.70 -2.85
N GLY A 262 33.51 49.65 -1.51
CA GLY A 262 32.39 49.95 -0.62
C GLY A 262 32.38 51.40 -0.13
N GLN A 263 31.25 51.90 0.36
CA GLN A 263 31.20 53.16 1.12
C GLN A 263 30.06 53.20 2.15
N LEU A 264 30.39 53.70 3.33
CA LEU A 264 29.58 53.90 4.55
C LEU A 264 28.93 55.30 4.61
N SER A 265 27.89 55.42 5.46
CA SER A 265 27.40 56.62 6.21
C SER A 265 26.50 57.62 5.44
N LEU A 266 25.55 58.41 5.98
CA LEU A 266 25.23 58.91 7.34
C LEU A 266 23.85 59.70 7.33
N VAL A 267 23.01 59.58 8.39
CA VAL A 267 22.09 60.61 9.01
C VAL A 267 20.88 61.16 8.18
N LYS A 268 19.64 61.44 8.65
CA LYS A 268 19.10 62.07 9.88
C LYS A 268 17.58 61.82 10.08
N VAL A 269 17.13 61.87 11.34
CA VAL A 269 15.72 61.90 11.88
C VAL A 269 15.10 63.33 11.80
N PRO A 270 13.80 63.63 12.13
CA PRO A 270 13.12 63.56 13.48
C PRO A 270 11.64 63.05 13.41
N SER A 271 10.92 62.67 14.49
CA SER A 271 10.36 63.42 15.66
C SER A 271 9.82 62.38 16.71
N MET A 272 10.03 62.40 18.04
CA MET A 272 9.49 63.23 19.18
C MET A 272 7.96 63.35 19.21
N ASP A 273 7.17 63.15 20.28
CA ASP A 273 7.27 63.08 21.77
C ASP A 273 6.07 62.24 22.31
N GLY A 274 5.90 61.77 23.56
CA GLY A 274 6.62 61.88 24.83
C GLY A 274 5.76 61.34 26.02
N SER A 275 6.44 60.99 27.15
CA SER A 275 5.99 60.97 28.58
C SER A 275 4.86 60.00 29.04
N SER A 276 4.85 59.36 30.22
CA SER A 276 5.69 59.37 31.44
C SER A 276 5.21 58.29 32.45
N GLU A 277 6.17 57.67 33.17
CA GLU A 277 6.22 57.32 34.62
C GLU A 277 5.06 56.59 35.36
N HIS A 278 5.36 55.48 36.08
CA HIS A 278 5.69 55.48 37.52
C HIS A 278 5.86 54.06 38.12
N SER A 279 6.85 53.97 39.02
CA SER A 279 7.21 52.86 39.91
C SER A 279 6.29 52.77 41.15
N LEU A 280 6.25 51.60 41.83
CA LEU A 280 6.68 51.43 43.25
C LEU A 280 6.33 50.04 43.82
N ALA A 281 7.21 49.60 44.72
CA ALA A 281 7.14 48.40 45.55
C ALA A 281 6.21 48.59 46.77
N ASP A 282 5.90 47.48 47.47
CA ASP A 282 6.40 47.19 48.84
C ASP A 282 5.39 46.39 49.73
N GLN A 283 5.97 45.61 50.66
CA GLN A 283 5.46 45.15 51.97
C GLN A 283 4.58 43.88 52.13
N GLY A 284 5.19 42.83 52.71
CA GLY A 284 4.56 42.01 53.78
C GLY A 284 4.68 42.75 55.14
N PRO A 285 4.61 42.12 56.34
CA PRO A 285 4.43 40.69 56.70
C PRO A 285 3.42 40.46 57.86
N THR A 286 3.08 39.21 58.22
CA THR A 286 3.10 38.76 59.64
C THR A 286 3.06 37.23 59.80
N GLN A 287 4.12 36.73 60.45
CA GLN A 287 4.30 35.48 61.20
C GLN A 287 3.40 35.45 62.47
N ALA A 288 3.23 34.41 63.30
CA ALA A 288 3.73 33.04 63.45
C ALA A 288 2.93 32.33 64.57
N ASN A 289 2.97 30.99 64.57
CA ASN A 289 3.29 30.06 65.67
C ASN A 289 2.69 28.71 65.30
N GLY A 290 3.39 27.60 65.10
CA GLY A 290 4.62 27.01 65.67
C GLY A 290 4.25 25.51 65.84
N ILE A 291 5.05 24.46 65.61
CA ILE A 291 6.43 24.07 65.94
C ILE A 291 6.68 22.73 65.17
N LEU A 292 7.75 22.61 64.37
CA LEU A 292 8.95 21.71 64.50
C LEU A 292 8.65 20.19 64.67
N THR A 293 9.27 19.17 64.05
CA THR A 293 10.36 18.98 63.05
C THR A 293 10.51 17.46 62.76
N LYS A 294 11.05 17.15 61.57
CA LYS A 294 11.97 16.02 61.20
C LYS A 294 11.51 14.54 61.24
N LEU A 295 11.31 14.02 60.03
CA LEU A 295 12.07 12.95 59.30
C LEU A 295 12.73 11.78 60.04
N ASP A 296 12.27 10.57 59.63
CA ASP A 296 12.93 9.24 59.49
C ASP A 296 13.50 8.52 60.73
N PRO A 297 13.77 7.19 60.70
CA PRO A 297 13.44 6.15 59.70
C PRO A 297 12.89 4.79 60.25
N GLN A 298 12.33 3.98 59.34
CA GLN A 298 12.18 2.51 59.35
C GLN A 298 11.29 1.83 60.43
N PRO A 299 10.53 0.79 60.02
CA PRO A 299 10.69 -0.48 60.75
C PRO A 299 10.68 -1.75 59.87
N PRO A 300 11.11 -2.88 60.47
CA PRO A 300 11.17 -4.21 59.87
C PRO A 300 9.88 -5.02 60.04
N SER A 301 9.89 -6.18 59.39
CA SER A 301 9.08 -7.39 59.55
C SER A 301 8.55 -7.70 60.97
N ALA A 302 7.32 -8.26 61.04
CA ALA A 302 6.99 -9.45 61.82
C ALA A 302 5.56 -9.97 61.50
N ASP A 303 5.52 -11.21 60.97
CA ASP A 303 4.51 -12.28 61.19
C ASP A 303 4.13 -12.43 62.68
N PRO A 304 3.07 -13.17 63.14
CA PRO A 304 2.83 -14.58 62.74
C PRO A 304 1.42 -15.21 62.97
N LEU A 305 1.25 -16.41 62.39
CA LEU A 305 0.61 -17.65 62.90
C LEU A 305 0.41 -18.55 61.66
N GLY A 306 1.12 -19.66 61.46
CA GLY A 306 1.40 -20.76 62.38
C GLY A 306 0.67 -22.00 61.83
N ASP A 307 1.32 -22.76 60.93
CA ASP A 307 2.04 -24.01 61.22
C ASP A 307 1.12 -25.24 61.30
N LEU A 308 1.33 -26.27 60.47
CA LEU A 308 1.85 -27.56 60.92
C LEU A 308 2.04 -28.59 59.78
N LEU A 309 3.24 -29.19 59.78
CA LEU A 309 3.67 -30.52 59.27
C LEU A 309 4.45 -30.61 57.93
N GLY A 310 5.79 -30.56 58.02
CA GLY A 310 6.76 -31.24 57.13
C GLY A 310 7.18 -32.62 57.68
N PRO A 311 8.43 -33.13 57.50
CA PRO A 311 9.52 -32.74 56.58
C PRO A 311 10.40 -33.93 56.03
N LEU A 312 11.53 -33.57 55.39
CA LEU A 312 12.84 -34.26 55.20
C LEU A 312 13.11 -34.89 53.81
N ALA A 313 14.26 -34.76 53.14
CA ALA A 313 15.50 -33.96 53.18
C ALA A 313 16.32 -34.42 51.91
N ILE A 314 17.25 -33.71 51.24
CA ILE A 314 18.64 -33.35 51.60
C ILE A 314 19.28 -32.60 50.39
N GLU A 315 20.03 -31.50 50.69
CA GLU A 315 21.21 -30.82 50.06
C GLU A 315 21.44 -30.85 48.51
N GLY A 316 21.99 -29.85 47.80
CA GLY A 316 22.80 -28.63 48.06
C GLY A 316 23.55 -28.24 46.75
N PRO A 317 24.12 -27.01 46.59
CA PRO A 317 24.29 -26.25 45.31
C PRO A 317 25.77 -26.04 44.86
N PRO A 318 26.20 -25.03 44.03
CA PRO A 318 25.70 -24.33 42.83
C PRO A 318 26.68 -24.39 41.60
N ALA A 319 26.40 -23.60 40.55
CA ALA A 319 27.01 -23.48 39.20
C ALA A 319 28.54 -23.15 39.10
N ILE A 320 29.16 -23.52 37.95
CA ILE A 320 30.27 -22.83 37.22
C ILE A 320 30.37 -23.39 35.78
N ASP A 321 30.84 -22.52 34.87
CA ASP A 321 31.13 -22.60 33.43
C ASP A 321 31.92 -23.81 32.87
N THR A 322 31.96 -23.81 31.52
CA THR A 322 32.91 -24.36 30.50
C THR A 322 32.55 -25.61 29.69
N GLN A 323 32.41 -25.35 28.38
CA GLN A 323 32.86 -26.07 27.17
C GLN A 323 33.09 -27.58 27.24
N SER A 324 32.48 -28.31 26.29
CA SER A 324 32.93 -29.65 25.91
C SER A 324 33.01 -29.82 24.39
N GLU A 325 34.23 -30.15 23.98
CA GLU A 325 34.63 -30.71 22.69
C GLU A 325 34.04 -32.11 22.46
N GLN A 326 34.08 -32.53 21.19
CA GLN A 326 33.76 -33.87 20.70
C GLN A 326 34.56 -35.00 21.38
N PRO A 327 34.10 -36.24 21.19
CA PRO A 327 35.05 -37.25 20.71
C PRO A 327 34.52 -38.09 19.53
N ALA A 328 35.45 -38.49 18.68
CA ALA A 328 35.33 -39.51 17.64
C ALA A 328 35.94 -40.84 18.12
N VAL A 329 35.45 -41.98 17.62
CA VAL A 329 36.18 -43.28 17.61
C VAL A 329 35.84 -44.11 16.36
N SER A 330 36.89 -44.38 15.56
CA SER A 330 37.37 -45.58 14.82
C SER A 330 36.42 -46.68 14.28
N GLY A 331 36.68 -47.40 13.17
CA GLY A 331 37.84 -47.54 12.27
C GLY A 331 37.80 -48.85 11.42
N LEU A 332 38.82 -49.02 10.55
CA LEU A 332 39.24 -50.15 9.66
C LEU A 332 38.62 -50.28 8.24
N GLU A 333 39.34 -50.67 7.17
CA GLU A 333 40.74 -50.57 6.68
C GLU A 333 40.80 -51.23 5.28
N GLY A 334 41.64 -50.74 4.34
CA GLY A 334 42.05 -51.48 3.12
C GLY A 334 42.36 -50.63 1.87
N SER A 335 43.63 -50.59 1.46
CA SER A 335 44.21 -49.96 0.23
C SER A 335 45.41 -50.85 -0.23
N PRO A 336 46.12 -50.71 -1.39
CA PRO A 336 46.19 -49.54 -2.30
C PRO A 336 46.38 -49.77 -3.83
N SER A 337 46.35 -48.63 -4.55
CA SER A 337 47.16 -48.23 -5.72
C SER A 337 46.75 -48.61 -7.16
N ALA A 338 46.34 -47.60 -7.94
CA ALA A 338 47.04 -47.17 -9.16
C ALA A 338 46.54 -45.78 -9.59
N VAL A 339 47.49 -44.91 -9.89
CA VAL A 339 47.33 -43.50 -10.31
C VAL A 339 47.26 -43.48 -11.84
N ASP A 340 46.26 -42.82 -12.43
CA ASP A 340 46.52 -41.97 -13.60
C ASP A 340 45.46 -40.85 -13.70
N GLY A 341 45.94 -39.65 -14.03
CA GLY A 341 45.27 -38.40 -13.75
C GLY A 341 44.38 -37.84 -14.86
N ALA A 342 43.42 -37.00 -14.45
CA ALA A 342 42.92 -35.89 -15.26
C ALA A 342 42.16 -34.87 -14.36
N ALA A 343 42.75 -33.69 -14.24
CA ALA A 343 42.15 -32.38 -13.95
C ALA A 343 40.90 -32.30 -13.04
N ILE A 344 41.12 -31.87 -11.80
CA ILE A 344 40.08 -31.29 -10.94
C ILE A 344 39.71 -29.91 -11.52
N VAL A 345 38.62 -29.85 -12.27
CA VAL A 345 37.87 -28.61 -12.49
C VAL A 345 37.24 -28.25 -11.14
N PRO A 346 37.37 -27.02 -10.62
CA PRO A 346 36.63 -26.64 -9.43
C PRO A 346 35.15 -26.68 -9.79
N ILE A 347 34.40 -27.58 -9.13
CA ILE A 347 32.94 -27.54 -9.11
C ILE A 347 32.57 -26.18 -8.53
N VAL A 348 32.22 -25.25 -9.41
CA VAL A 348 31.46 -24.06 -9.07
C VAL A 348 30.19 -24.56 -8.42
N LYS A 349 30.04 -24.35 -7.10
CA LYS A 349 28.73 -24.40 -6.45
C LYS A 349 27.88 -23.33 -7.13
N GLN A 350 27.14 -23.74 -8.15
CA GLN A 350 26.23 -22.88 -8.87
C GLN A 350 24.97 -22.76 -8.01
N GLU A 351 24.96 -21.76 -7.12
CA GLU A 351 23.73 -21.32 -6.46
C GLU A 351 22.79 -20.76 -7.54
N ASN A 352 21.98 -21.63 -8.13
CA ASN A 352 20.83 -21.25 -8.93
C ASN A 352 19.78 -20.64 -7.99
N SER A 353 20.04 -19.43 -7.50
CA SER A 353 19.09 -18.68 -6.68
C SER A 353 17.97 -18.15 -7.58
N VAL A 354 16.77 -18.69 -7.40
CA VAL A 354 15.57 -18.15 -8.04
C VAL A 354 15.33 -16.75 -7.47
N GLN A 355 15.39 -15.74 -8.33
CA GLN A 355 15.23 -14.35 -7.92
C GLN A 355 13.74 -13.96 -7.89
N PRO A 356 13.30 -13.21 -6.86
CA PRO A 356 11.95 -12.67 -6.83
C PRO A 356 11.73 -11.69 -7.98
N ILE A 357 10.52 -11.71 -8.53
CA ILE A 357 10.02 -10.73 -9.50
C ILE A 357 9.39 -9.59 -8.70
N GLY A 358 10.02 -8.41 -8.75
CA GLY A 358 9.59 -7.21 -8.03
C GLY A 358 10.14 -7.11 -6.61
N ASN A 359 9.86 -5.97 -5.94
CA ASN A 359 10.35 -5.73 -4.60
C ASN A 359 9.40 -6.30 -3.53
N THR A 360 9.78 -7.44 -2.94
CA THR A 360 9.03 -8.10 -1.86
C THR A 360 8.76 -7.17 -0.67
N ASN A 361 9.66 -6.23 -0.37
CA ASN A 361 9.47 -5.30 0.74
C ASN A 361 8.39 -4.25 0.44
N GLU A 362 8.36 -3.71 -0.78
CA GLU A 362 7.30 -2.77 -1.19
C GLU A 362 5.93 -3.44 -1.17
N ARG A 363 5.84 -4.68 -1.66
CA ARG A 363 4.61 -5.49 -1.58
C ARG A 363 4.15 -5.74 -0.15
N PHE A 364 5.08 -6.06 0.75
CA PHE A 364 4.80 -6.17 2.17
C PHE A 364 4.23 -4.86 2.74
N TYR A 365 4.88 -3.71 2.51
CA TYR A 365 4.40 -2.42 3.01
C TYR A 365 3.04 -2.04 2.41
N ALA A 366 2.79 -2.34 1.14
CA ALA A 366 1.50 -2.15 0.51
C ALA A 366 0.39 -2.98 1.19
N LEU A 367 0.69 -4.23 1.57
CA LEU A 367 -0.23 -5.12 2.29
C LEU A 367 -0.39 -4.77 3.78
N CYS A 368 0.51 -4.01 4.39
CA CYS A 368 0.27 -3.42 5.71
C CYS A 368 -0.87 -2.39 5.67
N LEU A 369 -1.10 -1.76 4.52
CA LEU A 369 -2.17 -0.79 4.29
C LEU A 369 -3.42 -1.43 3.68
N LYS A 370 -3.25 -2.23 2.63
CA LYS A 370 -4.32 -2.92 1.89
C LYS A 370 -4.60 -4.29 2.48
N ASP A 371 -5.81 -4.81 2.28
CA ASP A 371 -6.19 -6.13 2.77
C ASP A 371 -6.09 -7.23 1.70
N SER A 372 -5.71 -6.89 0.47
CA SER A 372 -5.54 -7.86 -0.62
C SER A 372 -4.42 -7.45 -1.57
N GLY A 373 -3.68 -8.42 -2.11
CA GLY A 373 -2.62 -8.21 -3.10
C GLY A 373 -1.61 -9.35 -3.18
N VAL A 374 -0.59 -9.18 -4.03
CA VAL A 374 0.51 -10.14 -4.17
C VAL A 374 1.59 -9.85 -3.12
N LEU A 375 1.96 -10.85 -2.31
CA LEU A 375 3.05 -10.73 -1.35
C LEU A 375 4.39 -11.08 -1.99
N TYR A 376 4.44 -12.17 -2.75
CA TYR A 376 5.66 -12.69 -3.36
C TYR A 376 5.37 -13.26 -4.73
N GLU A 377 6.34 -13.12 -5.62
CA GLU A 377 6.26 -13.71 -6.94
C GLU A 377 7.67 -14.03 -7.41
N ASP A 378 7.83 -15.18 -8.01
CA ASP A 378 9.01 -15.58 -8.74
C ASP A 378 8.59 -16.15 -10.12
N PRO A 379 9.52 -16.66 -10.95
CA PRO A 379 9.18 -17.25 -12.24
C PRO A 379 8.20 -18.44 -12.15
N PHE A 380 8.15 -19.14 -11.02
CA PHE A 380 7.48 -20.43 -10.86
C PHE A 380 6.23 -20.36 -9.99
N ILE A 381 6.17 -19.48 -8.99
CA ILE A 381 5.05 -19.34 -8.07
C ILE A 381 4.70 -17.87 -7.81
N GLN A 382 3.41 -17.63 -7.56
CA GLN A 382 2.90 -16.37 -7.03
C GLN A 382 2.17 -16.65 -5.71
N ILE A 383 2.48 -15.87 -4.67
CA ILE A 383 1.84 -15.94 -3.36
C ILE A 383 1.02 -14.67 -3.15
N GLY A 384 -0.30 -14.79 -3.24
CA GLY A 384 -1.25 -13.74 -2.93
C GLY A 384 -1.75 -13.80 -1.49
N ILE A 385 -2.21 -12.67 -0.97
CA ILE A 385 -2.88 -12.54 0.32
C ILE A 385 -4.23 -11.86 0.11
N LYS A 386 -5.25 -12.38 0.78
CA LYS A 386 -6.48 -11.65 1.09
C LYS A 386 -6.76 -11.79 2.59
N ALA A 387 -7.07 -10.70 3.26
CA ALA A 387 -7.24 -10.64 4.70
C ALA A 387 -8.57 -9.98 5.06
N GLU A 388 -9.18 -10.44 6.14
CA GLU A 388 -10.31 -9.79 6.80
C GLU A 388 -9.98 -9.64 8.28
N TRP A 389 -10.16 -8.43 8.83
CA TRP A 389 -9.81 -8.11 10.22
C TRP A 389 -11.06 -7.74 10.99
N ARG A 390 -11.28 -8.38 12.14
CA ARG A 390 -12.38 -8.11 13.06
C ARG A 390 -11.84 -8.10 14.47
N VAL A 391 -11.77 -6.90 15.08
CA VAL A 391 -11.37 -6.74 16.49
C VAL A 391 -9.96 -7.32 16.67
N GLN A 392 -9.77 -8.31 17.56
CA GLN A 392 -8.49 -8.98 17.82
C GLN A 392 -8.23 -10.17 16.86
N HIS A 393 -9.17 -10.52 15.99
CA HIS A 393 -9.09 -11.66 15.07
C HIS A 393 -8.83 -11.20 13.64
N GLY A 394 -7.99 -11.94 12.92
CA GLY A 394 -7.73 -11.78 11.50
C GLY A 394 -7.86 -13.11 10.78
N ARG A 395 -8.54 -13.11 9.63
CA ARG A 395 -8.63 -14.26 8.75
C ARG A 395 -7.89 -13.95 7.46
N LEU A 396 -6.75 -14.59 7.26
CA LEU A 396 -5.94 -14.45 6.05
C LEU A 396 -6.15 -15.66 5.16
N VAL A 397 -6.04 -15.48 3.85
CA VAL A 397 -5.98 -16.58 2.88
C VAL A 397 -4.74 -16.39 2.04
N LEU A 398 -3.84 -17.38 2.09
CA LEU A 398 -2.67 -17.45 1.23
C LEU A 398 -3.06 -18.14 -0.08
N PHE A 399 -2.89 -17.44 -1.19
CA PHE A 399 -3.15 -17.95 -2.53
C PHE A 399 -1.82 -18.39 -3.16
N LEU A 400 -1.56 -19.69 -3.20
CA LEU A 400 -0.34 -20.28 -3.74
C LEU A 400 -0.60 -20.69 -5.20
N GLY A 401 -0.20 -19.85 -6.15
CA GLY A 401 -0.42 -20.02 -7.58
C GLY A 401 0.81 -20.57 -8.30
N ASN A 402 0.72 -21.77 -8.87
CA ASN A 402 1.76 -22.34 -9.73
C ASN A 402 1.69 -21.70 -11.13
N LYS A 403 2.76 -21.02 -11.52
CA LYS A 403 2.89 -20.37 -12.84
C LYS A 403 3.44 -21.31 -13.91
N ASN A 404 3.86 -22.53 -13.56
CA ASN A 404 4.44 -23.48 -14.51
C ASN A 404 3.40 -24.45 -15.09
N THR A 405 3.80 -25.10 -16.18
CA THR A 405 3.08 -26.20 -16.83
C THR A 405 3.38 -27.58 -16.24
N SER A 406 4.31 -27.67 -15.28
CA SER A 406 4.57 -28.85 -14.47
C SER A 406 4.20 -28.59 -13.00
N PRO A 407 3.88 -29.64 -12.21
CA PRO A 407 3.51 -29.49 -10.81
C PRO A 407 4.71 -29.00 -9.98
N LEU A 408 4.43 -28.16 -8.99
CA LEU A 408 5.37 -27.86 -7.90
C LEU A 408 5.20 -28.93 -6.84
N ILE A 409 6.28 -29.57 -6.42
CA ILE A 409 6.27 -30.67 -5.45
C ILE A 409 7.04 -30.28 -4.19
N SER A 410 6.89 -31.04 -3.12
CA SER A 410 7.54 -30.75 -1.82
C SER A 410 7.23 -29.33 -1.33
N VAL A 411 6.01 -28.86 -1.57
CA VAL A 411 5.56 -27.55 -1.09
C VAL A 411 5.40 -27.59 0.41
N GLN A 412 6.07 -26.68 1.11
CA GLN A 412 5.99 -26.53 2.56
C GLN A 412 5.80 -25.05 2.91
N ALA A 413 4.93 -24.80 3.88
CA ALA A 413 4.65 -23.48 4.40
C ALA A 413 4.61 -23.57 5.93
N LEU A 414 5.57 -22.93 6.60
CA LEU A 414 5.64 -22.87 8.04
C LEU A 414 5.49 -21.43 8.50
N ILE A 415 4.54 -21.18 9.40
CA ILE A 415 4.37 -19.87 10.04
C ILE A 415 5.24 -19.83 11.29
N LEU A 416 6.08 -18.81 11.38
CA LEU A 416 6.86 -18.46 12.56
C LEU A 416 6.19 -17.25 13.21
N PRO A 417 5.22 -17.45 14.13
CA PRO A 417 4.52 -16.36 14.77
C PRO A 417 5.40 -15.71 15.85
N PRO A 418 5.38 -14.37 15.99
CA PRO A 418 5.97 -13.69 17.13
C PRO A 418 5.14 -13.95 18.39
N ALA A 419 5.71 -13.66 19.56
CA ALA A 419 5.10 -14.01 20.85
C ALA A 419 3.79 -13.27 21.20
N HIS A 420 3.31 -12.37 20.34
CA HIS A 420 2.06 -11.65 20.50
C HIS A 420 0.96 -12.10 19.53
N LEU A 421 1.28 -12.97 18.55
CA LEU A 421 0.30 -13.52 17.62
C LEU A 421 0.16 -15.01 17.85
N LYS A 422 -1.08 -15.46 17.92
CA LYS A 422 -1.40 -16.88 17.72
C LYS A 422 -1.85 -17.05 16.27
N MET A 423 -1.21 -17.96 15.54
CA MET A 423 -1.46 -18.18 14.12
C MET A 423 -1.64 -19.66 13.83
N GLU A 424 -2.70 -20.01 13.12
CA GLU A 424 -3.03 -21.40 12.77
C GLU A 424 -3.24 -21.48 11.25
N LEU A 425 -2.26 -22.08 10.54
CA LEU A 425 -2.32 -22.29 9.10
C LEU A 425 -3.04 -23.60 8.79
N SER A 426 -3.98 -23.55 7.85
CA SER A 426 -4.65 -24.75 7.31
C SER A 426 -3.66 -25.64 6.56
N LEU A 427 -4.02 -26.91 6.36
CA LEU A 427 -3.23 -27.87 5.59
C LEU A 427 -2.81 -27.30 4.23
N VAL A 428 -1.50 -27.21 4.00
CA VAL A 428 -0.91 -26.84 2.72
C VAL A 428 -0.59 -28.12 1.96
N PRO A 429 -1.07 -28.30 0.72
CA PRO A 429 -0.79 -29.50 -0.04
C PRO A 429 0.68 -29.57 -0.42
N GLU A 430 1.27 -30.77 -0.34
CA GLU A 430 2.67 -31.02 -0.72
C GLU A 430 2.93 -30.82 -2.23
N THR A 431 1.87 -30.78 -3.04
CA THR A 431 1.94 -30.60 -4.48
C THR A 431 0.90 -29.59 -4.96
N ILE A 432 1.32 -28.62 -5.78
CA ILE A 432 0.43 -27.68 -6.47
C ILE A 432 0.41 -28.05 -7.97
N PRO A 433 -0.75 -28.41 -8.53
CA PRO A 433 -0.86 -28.82 -9.94
C PRO A 433 -0.40 -27.73 -10.92
N PRO A 434 -0.08 -28.10 -12.18
CA PRO A 434 0.23 -27.15 -13.25
C PRO A 434 -0.84 -26.07 -13.39
N ARG A 435 -0.43 -24.80 -13.51
CA ARG A 435 -1.33 -23.66 -13.75
C ARG A 435 -2.50 -23.55 -12.76
N ALA A 436 -2.37 -24.17 -11.58
CA ALA A 436 -3.40 -24.17 -10.55
C ALA A 436 -3.03 -23.24 -9.40
N GLN A 437 -4.04 -22.79 -8.67
CA GLN A 437 -3.88 -22.01 -7.45
C GLN A 437 -4.59 -22.70 -6.30
N VAL A 438 -3.91 -22.78 -5.15
CA VAL A 438 -4.46 -23.34 -3.91
C VAL A 438 -4.66 -22.22 -2.91
N GLN A 439 -5.75 -22.31 -2.14
CA GLN A 439 -6.06 -21.40 -1.05
C GLN A 439 -5.75 -22.08 0.29
N CYS A 440 -4.91 -21.43 1.10
CA CYS A 440 -4.54 -21.90 2.43
C CYS A 440 -4.99 -20.85 3.46
N PRO A 441 -6.15 -21.04 4.11
CA PRO A 441 -6.60 -20.15 5.18
C PRO A 441 -5.66 -20.16 6.38
N LEU A 442 -5.45 -18.98 6.96
CA LEU A 442 -4.59 -18.71 8.10
C LEU A 442 -5.38 -17.87 9.11
N GLU A 443 -5.71 -18.47 10.24
CA GLU A 443 -6.35 -17.77 11.35
C GLU A 443 -5.30 -17.06 12.20
N VAL A 444 -5.57 -15.82 12.58
CA VAL A 444 -4.68 -14.95 13.33
C VAL A 444 -5.44 -14.37 14.52
N MET A 445 -4.83 -14.41 15.70
CA MET A 445 -5.35 -13.79 16.90
C MET A 445 -4.26 -12.95 17.56
N ASN A 446 -4.60 -11.70 17.86
CA ASN A 446 -3.72 -10.77 18.56
C ASN A 446 -3.84 -10.96 20.07
N LEU A 447 -2.77 -11.39 20.71
CA LEU A 447 -2.72 -11.67 22.14
C LEU A 447 -2.38 -10.41 22.95
N ARG A 448 -1.46 -9.57 22.43
CA ARG A 448 -0.96 -8.37 23.12
C ARG A 448 -0.38 -7.33 22.15
N PRO A 449 -0.23 -6.06 22.57
CA PRO A 449 0.41 -5.04 21.74
C PRO A 449 1.87 -5.38 21.42
N SER A 450 2.24 -5.28 20.14
CA SER A 450 3.61 -5.40 19.63
C SER A 450 3.65 -4.98 18.16
N ARG A 451 4.84 -4.60 17.67
CA ARG A 451 5.14 -4.34 16.25
C ARG A 451 5.90 -5.46 15.56
N ASP A 452 6.20 -6.56 16.26
CA ASP A 452 6.90 -7.69 15.66
C ASP A 452 6.07 -8.26 14.50
N VAL A 453 6.74 -8.92 13.55
CA VAL A 453 6.08 -9.37 12.32
C VAL A 453 6.26 -10.87 12.17
N ALA A 454 5.18 -11.59 11.87
CA ALA A 454 5.24 -13.02 11.57
C ALA A 454 5.97 -13.30 10.25
N VAL A 455 6.69 -14.42 10.22
CA VAL A 455 7.43 -14.86 9.04
C VAL A 455 6.82 -16.15 8.51
N LEU A 456 6.50 -16.17 7.23
CA LEU A 456 6.22 -17.38 6.46
C LEU A 456 7.53 -17.92 5.90
N ASP A 457 7.96 -19.08 6.38
CA ASP A 457 9.03 -19.89 5.79
C ASP A 457 8.41 -20.81 4.74
N PHE A 458 8.56 -20.42 3.47
CA PHE A 458 7.94 -21.11 2.34
C PHE A 458 9.01 -21.80 1.49
N SER A 459 8.76 -23.05 1.11
CA SER A 459 9.63 -23.75 0.17
C SER A 459 8.85 -24.62 -0.80
N TYR A 460 9.46 -24.84 -1.96
CA TYR A 460 8.95 -25.75 -2.97
C TYR A 460 10.10 -26.28 -3.82
N LYS A 461 9.87 -27.42 -4.47
CA LYS A 461 10.81 -28.02 -5.41
C LYS A 461 10.26 -27.94 -6.83
N PHE A 462 11.13 -27.48 -7.74
CA PHE A 462 10.88 -27.49 -9.17
C PHE A 462 12.05 -28.15 -9.90
N GLY A 463 11.78 -29.27 -10.58
CA GLY A 463 12.82 -30.12 -11.17
C GLY A 463 13.78 -30.63 -10.08
N THR A 464 15.06 -30.27 -10.19
CA THR A 464 16.10 -30.61 -9.20
C THR A 464 16.33 -29.53 -8.16
N ASN A 465 15.77 -28.33 -8.34
CA ASN A 465 16.06 -27.16 -7.51
C ASN A 465 15.05 -27.06 -6.38
N MET A 466 15.54 -26.85 -5.16
CA MET A 466 14.73 -26.48 -4.00
C MET A 466 14.82 -24.97 -3.83
N VAL A 467 13.67 -24.30 -3.76
CA VAL A 467 13.58 -22.86 -3.51
C VAL A 467 13.03 -22.68 -2.09
N ASN A 468 13.69 -21.85 -1.29
CA ASN A 468 13.24 -21.47 0.04
C ASN A 468 13.22 -19.94 0.15
N VAL A 469 12.15 -19.39 0.69
CA VAL A 469 11.97 -17.95 0.88
C VAL A 469 11.31 -17.67 2.22
N LYS A 470 11.81 -16.63 2.90
CA LYS A 470 11.24 -16.13 4.15
C LYS A 470 10.53 -14.82 3.89
N LEU A 471 9.22 -14.80 4.13
CA LEU A 471 8.34 -13.69 3.79
C LEU A 471 7.69 -13.12 5.05
N ARG A 472 7.70 -11.79 5.19
CA ARG A 472 6.97 -11.11 6.27
C ARG A 472 5.47 -11.12 5.96
N LEU A 473 4.66 -11.46 6.96
CA LEU A 473 3.20 -11.47 6.82
C LEU A 473 2.59 -10.15 7.34
N PRO A 474 1.60 -9.57 6.64
CA PRO A 474 1.05 -8.24 6.94
C PRO A 474 0.04 -8.24 8.11
N ALA A 475 0.31 -9.02 9.16
CA ALA A 475 -0.42 -9.03 10.42
C ALA A 475 0.23 -8.06 11.41
N VAL A 476 0.07 -6.76 11.15
CA VAL A 476 0.76 -5.67 11.86
C VAL A 476 -0.18 -4.90 12.79
N LEU A 477 0.38 -4.14 13.74
CA LEU A 477 -0.34 -3.45 14.82
C LEU A 477 -1.60 -2.70 14.32
N ASN A 478 -1.50 -1.95 13.22
CA ASN A 478 -2.63 -1.16 12.69
C ASN A 478 -3.81 -2.00 12.17
N LYS A 479 -3.64 -3.30 11.91
CA LYS A 479 -4.74 -4.18 11.51
C LYS A 479 -5.70 -4.49 12.67
N PHE A 480 -5.25 -4.33 13.92
CA PHE A 480 -6.04 -4.52 15.14
C PHE A 480 -6.56 -3.21 15.74
N LEU A 481 -6.44 -2.11 14.99
CA LEU A 481 -7.00 -0.80 15.32
C LEU A 481 -8.37 -0.63 14.65
N GLN A 482 -9.34 -0.13 15.40
CA GLN A 482 -10.64 0.27 14.89
C GLN A 482 -10.79 1.79 15.02
N PRO A 483 -11.00 2.50 13.89
CA PRO A 483 -11.20 3.94 13.91
C PRO A 483 -12.44 4.30 14.75
N ILE A 484 -12.30 5.29 15.62
CA ILE A 484 -13.39 5.84 16.43
C ILE A 484 -13.27 7.36 16.47
N SER A 485 -14.40 8.05 16.34
CA SER A 485 -14.49 9.49 16.57
C SER A 485 -15.01 9.72 17.98
N ILE A 486 -14.35 10.62 18.73
CA ILE A 486 -14.76 10.99 20.08
C ILE A 486 -14.94 12.51 20.18
N SER A 487 -15.90 12.93 21.00
CA SER A 487 -16.18 14.34 21.22
C SER A 487 -15.14 14.99 22.15
N ALA A 488 -15.09 16.32 22.18
CA ALA A 488 -14.22 17.04 23.12
C ALA A 488 -14.58 16.75 24.59
N GLU A 489 -15.88 16.58 24.87
CA GLU A 489 -16.40 16.27 26.21
C GLU A 489 -15.93 14.90 26.71
N GLU A 490 -15.66 13.95 25.81
CA GLU A 490 -15.14 12.62 26.14
C GLU A 490 -13.60 12.57 26.09
N PHE A 491 -12.99 13.24 25.12
CA PHE A 491 -11.54 13.23 24.91
C PHE A 491 -10.80 13.82 26.11
N PHE A 492 -11.15 15.03 26.54
CA PHE A 492 -10.36 15.75 27.54
C PHE A 492 -10.37 15.12 28.93
N PRO A 493 -11.49 14.58 29.45
CA PRO A 493 -11.47 13.81 30.69
C PRO A 493 -10.53 12.61 30.63
N GLN A 494 -10.58 11.82 29.56
CA GLN A 494 -9.70 10.66 29.37
C GLN A 494 -8.23 11.07 29.21
N TRP A 495 -7.98 12.15 28.46
CA TRP A 495 -6.63 12.68 28.26
C TRP A 495 -5.99 13.19 29.57
N ARG A 496 -6.80 13.72 30.49
CA ARG A 496 -6.34 14.21 31.81
C ARG A 496 -6.25 13.10 32.85
N SER A 497 -7.10 12.07 32.78
CA SER A 497 -7.05 10.94 33.71
C SER A 497 -5.80 10.09 33.52
N LEU A 498 -5.30 9.97 32.29
CA LEU A 498 -4.02 9.35 31.99
C LEU A 498 -2.88 10.25 32.46
N SER A 499 -2.31 9.87 33.62
CA SER A 499 -1.07 10.44 34.14
C SER A 499 0.10 10.14 33.19
N GLY A 500 1.25 10.79 33.41
CA GLY A 500 2.42 10.75 32.51
C GLY A 500 2.99 9.35 32.20
N PRO A 501 4.29 9.24 31.89
CA PRO A 501 4.87 7.93 31.61
C PRO A 501 4.59 6.91 32.74
N PRO A 502 4.23 5.66 32.43
CA PRO A 502 4.30 5.04 31.10
C PRO A 502 2.97 5.07 30.29
N LEU A 503 1.88 5.57 30.87
CA LEU A 503 0.55 5.56 30.23
C LEU A 503 0.35 6.71 29.23
N LYS A 504 1.16 7.76 29.35
CA LYS A 504 1.18 8.90 28.45
C LYS A 504 2.62 9.29 28.13
N LEU A 505 3.03 8.98 26.90
CA LEU A 505 4.38 9.23 26.42
C LEU A 505 4.39 10.43 25.48
N GLN A 506 5.35 11.33 25.69
CA GLN A 506 5.58 12.49 24.84
C GLN A 506 7.03 12.47 24.32
N GLU A 507 7.19 12.67 23.02
CA GLU A 507 8.50 12.69 22.36
C GLU A 507 8.53 13.76 21.27
N VAL A 508 9.67 14.44 21.15
CA VAL A 508 9.96 15.29 19.98
C VAL A 508 10.67 14.43 18.94
N VAL A 509 9.97 14.15 17.84
CA VAL A 509 10.48 13.35 16.73
C VAL A 509 11.14 14.29 15.72
N ARG A 510 12.38 13.99 15.33
CA ARG A 510 13.17 14.73 14.34
C ARG A 510 13.34 13.90 13.07
N GLY A 511 13.58 14.54 11.93
CA GLY A 511 13.76 13.85 10.64
C GLY A 511 12.45 13.35 10.04
N VAL A 512 11.34 13.98 10.41
CA VAL A 512 10.01 13.66 9.90
C VAL A 512 9.89 14.12 8.46
N ARG A 513 9.19 13.34 7.63
CA ARG A 513 8.81 13.76 6.28
C ARG A 513 8.01 15.06 6.38
N PRO A 514 8.44 16.17 5.73
CA PRO A 514 7.77 17.45 5.84
C PRO A 514 6.43 17.40 5.08
N LEU A 515 5.39 16.94 5.75
CA LEU A 515 4.04 16.75 5.20
C LEU A 515 3.13 17.91 5.61
N PRO A 516 2.27 18.42 4.71
CA PRO A 516 1.11 19.21 5.10
C PRO A 516 0.22 18.46 6.11
N LEU A 517 -0.42 19.19 7.03
CA LEU A 517 -1.23 18.59 8.09
C LEU A 517 -2.37 17.71 7.54
N ILE A 518 -2.92 18.09 6.38
CA ILE A 518 -3.95 17.32 5.67
C ILE A 518 -3.40 15.97 5.20
N GLU A 519 -2.20 15.95 4.62
CA GLU A 519 -1.54 14.72 4.16
C GLU A 519 -1.18 13.81 5.34
N MET A 520 -0.70 14.39 6.44
CA MET A 520 -0.45 13.66 7.68
C MET A 520 -1.74 13.05 8.25
N GLY A 521 -2.86 13.78 8.15
CA GLY A 521 -4.16 13.26 8.54
C GLY A 521 -4.63 12.09 7.66
N ASN A 522 -4.43 12.19 6.34
CA ASN A 522 -4.71 11.09 5.41
C ASN A 522 -3.84 9.85 5.72
N LEU A 523 -2.58 10.07 6.05
CA LEU A 523 -1.66 9.01 6.46
C LEU A 523 -2.14 8.31 7.75
N PHE A 524 -2.57 9.08 8.76
CA PHE A 524 -3.13 8.52 10.00
C PHE A 524 -4.40 7.70 9.73
N ASN A 525 -5.29 8.21 8.89
CA ASN A 525 -6.49 7.48 8.49
C ASN A 525 -6.15 6.14 7.80
N SER A 526 -5.07 6.10 6.99
CA SER A 526 -4.59 4.86 6.36
C SER A 526 -4.10 3.81 7.37
N PHE A 527 -3.67 4.25 8.56
CA PHE A 527 -3.28 3.39 9.68
C PHE A 527 -4.43 3.11 10.66
N ARG A 528 -5.68 3.40 10.27
CA ARG A 528 -6.87 3.24 11.12
C ARG A 528 -6.82 4.10 12.40
N LEU A 529 -6.09 5.21 12.37
CA LEU A 529 -6.10 6.26 13.38
C LEU A 529 -7.03 7.38 12.90
N MET A 530 -8.18 7.53 13.57
CA MET A 530 -9.18 8.51 13.14
C MET A 530 -8.80 9.92 13.58
N VAL A 531 -8.57 10.81 12.62
CA VAL A 531 -8.34 12.23 12.89
C VAL A 531 -9.64 12.90 13.34
N CYS A 532 -9.59 13.61 14.46
CA CYS A 532 -10.72 14.32 15.05
C CYS A 532 -10.48 15.84 14.95
N PRO A 533 -10.92 16.50 13.86
CA PRO A 533 -10.65 17.92 13.63
C PRO A 533 -11.36 18.80 14.66
N GLY A 534 -10.73 19.91 15.05
CA GLY A 534 -11.31 20.90 15.96
C GLY A 534 -11.28 20.54 17.45
N LEU A 535 -10.69 19.40 17.84
CA LEU A 535 -10.47 19.07 19.25
C LEU A 535 -9.37 19.92 19.89
N ASP A 536 -8.33 20.26 19.13
CA ASP A 536 -7.27 21.16 19.60
C ASP A 536 -7.57 22.60 19.17
N PRO A 537 -7.44 23.60 20.08
CA PRO A 537 -7.62 25.00 19.71
C PRO A 537 -6.56 25.51 18.72
N ASN A 538 -5.39 24.88 18.66
CA ASN A 538 -4.36 25.26 17.69
C ASN A 538 -4.58 24.52 16.36
N PRO A 539 -4.81 25.23 15.24
CA PRO A 539 -5.07 24.62 13.94
C PRO A 539 -3.87 23.87 13.33
N ASN A 540 -2.67 24.06 13.89
CA ASN A 540 -1.46 23.34 13.46
C ASN A 540 -1.24 22.03 14.22
N ASN A 541 -2.14 21.70 15.16
CA ASN A 541 -2.11 20.45 15.89
C ASN A 541 -3.11 19.46 15.27
N LEU A 542 -2.79 18.19 15.36
CA LEU A 542 -3.65 17.09 14.92
C LEU A 542 -3.93 16.19 16.12
N VAL A 543 -5.21 15.87 16.31
CA VAL A 543 -5.65 14.91 17.34
C VAL A 543 -6.24 13.71 16.62
N ALA A 544 -5.84 12.51 17.03
CA ALA A 544 -6.35 11.27 16.48
C ALA A 544 -6.67 10.25 17.57
N CYS A 545 -7.68 9.42 17.32
CA CYS A 545 -8.16 8.41 18.25
C CYS A 545 -8.39 7.08 17.54
N SER A 546 -8.24 5.98 18.26
CA SER A 546 -8.55 4.63 17.77
C SER A 546 -8.76 3.69 18.96
N THR A 547 -9.43 2.57 18.73
CA THR A 547 -9.53 1.49 19.71
C THR A 547 -8.66 0.33 19.27
N PHE A 548 -7.70 -0.06 20.10
CA PHE A 548 -6.87 -1.24 19.89
C PHE A 548 -7.51 -2.47 20.54
N TYR A 549 -7.42 -3.62 19.87
CA TYR A 549 -7.95 -4.87 20.38
C TYR A 549 -6.88 -5.95 20.47
N SER A 550 -6.80 -6.57 21.64
CA SER A 550 -6.03 -7.80 21.87
C SER A 550 -6.67 -8.64 22.97
N GLU A 551 -6.31 -9.91 23.06
CA GLU A 551 -6.81 -10.80 24.11
C GLU A 551 -6.52 -10.24 25.52
N ASN A 552 -5.30 -9.74 25.75
CA ASN A 552 -4.87 -9.22 27.04
C ASN A 552 -5.51 -7.87 27.41
N THR A 553 -5.63 -6.95 26.44
CA THR A 553 -6.11 -5.58 26.70
C THR A 553 -7.61 -5.42 26.46
N GLN A 554 -8.25 -6.38 25.80
CA GLN A 554 -9.58 -6.22 25.21
C GLN A 554 -9.62 -4.92 24.37
N ALA A 555 -10.73 -4.18 24.43
CA ALA A 555 -10.87 -2.87 23.80
C ALA A 555 -10.11 -1.80 24.61
N MET A 556 -9.06 -1.24 24.03
CA MET A 556 -8.24 -0.20 24.66
C MET A 556 -8.27 1.09 23.85
N LEU A 557 -8.65 2.20 24.49
CA LEU A 557 -8.68 3.51 23.83
C LEU A 557 -7.26 4.07 23.69
N CYS A 558 -6.92 4.47 22.46
CA CYS A 558 -5.67 5.13 22.10
C CYS A 558 -5.95 6.60 21.78
N LEU A 559 -5.26 7.50 22.46
CA LEU A 559 -5.35 8.94 22.25
C LEU A 559 -4.00 9.45 21.73
N ILE A 560 -4.03 10.20 20.64
CA ILE A 560 -2.85 10.74 19.99
C ILE A 560 -3.02 12.24 19.79
N ARG A 561 -1.99 13.01 20.13
CA ARG A 561 -1.88 14.44 19.83
C ARG A 561 -0.53 14.71 19.17
N ILE A 562 -0.57 15.28 17.98
CA ILE A 562 0.58 15.70 17.18
C ILE A 562 0.61 17.22 17.16
N GLU A 563 1.71 17.80 17.60
CA GLU A 563 1.95 19.24 17.57
C GLU A 563 3.04 19.52 16.54
N THR A 564 2.70 20.32 15.52
CA THR A 564 3.63 20.67 14.45
C THR A 564 4.00 22.15 14.54
N ASP A 565 5.24 22.48 14.16
CA ASP A 565 5.67 23.87 13.98
C ASP A 565 5.54 24.25 12.49
N PRO A 566 4.71 25.25 12.14
CA PRO A 566 4.60 25.74 10.77
C PRO A 566 5.92 26.25 10.18
N ALA A 567 6.85 26.72 11.03
CA ALA A 567 8.17 27.20 10.62
C ALA A 567 9.16 26.06 10.36
N ASP A 568 9.00 24.92 11.04
CA ASP A 568 9.86 23.74 10.89
C ASP A 568 9.04 22.44 10.92
N ARG A 569 8.68 21.96 9.72
CA ARG A 569 7.93 20.70 9.53
C ARG A 569 8.81 19.45 9.54
N THR A 570 10.11 19.56 9.78
CA THR A 570 11.03 18.42 9.84
C THR A 570 11.07 17.77 11.22
N GLN A 571 10.42 18.40 12.20
CA GLN A 571 10.22 17.89 13.55
C GLN A 571 8.78 18.11 14.01
N LEU A 572 8.32 17.25 14.91
CA LEU A 572 7.02 17.38 15.57
C LEU A 572 7.11 16.86 16.99
N ARG A 573 6.18 17.29 17.84
CA ARG A 573 6.00 16.70 19.17
C ARG A 573 4.78 15.79 19.12
N MET A 574 5.02 14.51 19.40
CA MET A 574 3.98 13.49 19.46
C MET A 574 3.72 13.14 20.91
N THR A 575 2.45 13.10 21.29
CA THR A 575 1.99 12.55 22.57
C THR A 575 1.01 11.41 22.31
N VAL A 576 1.30 10.22 22.82
CA VAL A 576 0.44 9.03 22.74
C VAL A 576 0.06 8.60 24.14
N ALA A 577 -1.21 8.27 24.36
CA ALA A 577 -1.72 7.84 25.64
C ALA A 577 -2.72 6.69 25.49
N SER A 578 -2.64 5.69 26.38
CA SER A 578 -3.64 4.64 26.51
C SER A 578 -3.67 4.10 27.94
N GLY A 579 -4.68 3.28 28.27
CA GLY A 579 -4.76 2.62 29.58
C GLY A 579 -3.74 1.50 29.80
N ASP A 580 -2.94 1.15 28.79
CA ASP A 580 -1.93 0.09 28.85
C ASP A 580 -0.51 0.63 28.52
N PRO A 581 0.49 0.43 29.40
CA PRO A 581 1.86 0.90 29.18
C PRO A 581 2.51 0.35 27.91
N THR A 582 2.31 -0.94 27.62
CA THR A 582 2.93 -1.63 26.48
C THR A 582 2.35 -1.12 25.16
N LEU A 583 1.01 -1.01 25.07
CA LEU A 583 0.34 -0.41 23.93
C LEU A 583 0.77 1.03 23.69
N THR A 584 0.88 1.83 24.76
CA THR A 584 1.30 3.23 24.64
C THR A 584 2.69 3.33 24.00
N PHE A 585 3.63 2.48 24.43
CA PHE A 585 4.97 2.43 23.86
C PHE A 585 4.96 1.92 22.41
N GLU A 586 4.33 0.79 22.14
CA GLU A 586 4.32 0.15 20.82
C GLU A 586 3.61 1.02 19.77
N LEU A 587 2.48 1.64 20.11
CA LEU A 587 1.77 2.54 19.19
C LEU A 587 2.58 3.81 18.92
N LYS A 588 3.27 4.36 19.92
CA LYS A 588 4.14 5.52 19.74
C LYS A 588 5.29 5.20 18.79
N GLU A 589 6.01 4.10 19.00
CA GLU A 589 7.08 3.69 18.08
C GLU A 589 6.54 3.36 16.68
N PHE A 590 5.36 2.74 16.59
CA PHE A 590 4.71 2.48 15.31
C PHE A 590 4.47 3.78 14.52
N ILE A 591 3.84 4.78 15.14
CA ILE A 591 3.56 6.06 14.48
C ILE A 591 4.86 6.77 14.10
N LYS A 592 5.88 6.73 14.96
CA LYS A 592 7.20 7.33 14.71
C LYS A 592 7.86 6.71 13.47
N GLU A 593 7.86 5.38 13.34
CA GLU A 593 8.42 4.68 12.17
C GLU A 593 7.74 5.06 10.87
N GLN A 594 6.45 5.35 10.91
CA GLN A 594 5.70 5.78 9.72
C GLN A 594 5.95 7.25 9.35
N LEU A 595 6.39 8.09 10.29
CA LEU A 595 6.58 9.52 10.08
C LEU A 595 8.03 9.88 9.70
N VAL A 596 9.01 9.15 10.20
CA VAL A 596 10.44 9.42 9.94
C VAL A 596 10.85 8.99 8.54
N SER A 597 11.61 9.83 7.85
CA SER A 597 12.34 9.44 6.64
C SER A 597 13.54 8.60 7.04
N VAL A 598 13.49 7.28 6.89
CA VAL A 598 14.71 6.46 7.05
C VAL A 598 15.57 6.68 5.80
N PRO A 599 16.80 7.22 5.90
CA PRO A 599 17.73 7.19 4.78
C PRO A 599 18.03 5.72 4.52
N MET A 600 17.61 5.21 3.36
CA MET A 600 18.01 3.88 2.92
C MET A 600 19.51 3.94 2.68
N ALA A 601 20.31 3.46 3.64
CA ALA A 601 21.75 3.44 3.49
C ALA A 601 22.09 2.74 2.16
N PRO A 602 22.86 3.36 1.24
CA PRO A 602 23.39 2.62 0.12
C PRO A 602 24.17 1.44 0.71
N ARG A 603 23.79 0.21 0.34
CA ARG A 603 24.56 -0.98 0.67
C ARG A 603 26.01 -0.66 0.36
N ALA A 604 26.87 -0.69 1.38
CA ALA A 604 28.30 -0.66 1.16
C ALA A 604 28.62 -1.78 0.14
N PRO A 605 29.35 -1.49 -0.95
CA PRO A 605 29.75 -2.54 -1.86
C PRO A 605 30.47 -3.61 -1.05
N VAL A 606 30.05 -4.87 -1.22
CA VAL A 606 30.74 -6.04 -0.68
C VAL A 606 32.22 -5.85 -0.99
N GLN A 607 33.04 -5.69 0.04
CA GLN A 607 34.48 -5.65 -0.14
C GLN A 607 34.89 -6.94 -0.83
N ALA A 608 35.44 -6.81 -2.03
CA ALA A 608 36.05 -7.90 -2.74
C ALA A 608 37.10 -8.56 -1.82
N PRO A 609 37.27 -9.89 -1.85
CA PRO A 609 38.39 -10.53 -1.18
C PRO A 609 39.69 -9.85 -1.66
N PRO A 610 40.69 -9.64 -0.79
CA PRO A 610 41.90 -8.93 -1.17
C PRO A 610 42.59 -9.68 -2.33
N ALA A 611 42.67 -9.01 -3.48
CA ALA A 611 43.46 -9.48 -4.60
C ALA A 611 44.95 -9.46 -4.22
N PRO A 612 45.75 -10.46 -4.63
CA PRO A 612 47.16 -10.54 -4.28
C PRO A 612 47.92 -9.31 -4.79
N GLN A 613 48.77 -8.75 -3.93
CA GLN A 613 49.59 -7.58 -4.23
C GLN A 613 50.48 -7.83 -5.46
N PRO A 614 50.60 -6.85 -6.38
CA PRO A 614 51.55 -6.95 -7.48
C PRO A 614 52.98 -6.80 -6.96
N THR A 615 53.79 -7.81 -7.19
CA THR A 615 55.25 -7.77 -7.07
C THR A 615 55.81 -6.65 -7.94
N SER A 616 56.40 -5.63 -7.32
CA SER A 616 57.26 -4.67 -8.02
C SER A 616 58.61 -5.33 -8.37
N PRO A 617 59.23 -4.98 -9.51
CA PRO A 617 60.49 -5.57 -9.91
C PRO A 617 61.63 -5.01 -9.05
N SER A 618 62.33 -5.90 -8.34
CA SER A 618 63.54 -5.56 -7.59
C SER A 618 64.65 -5.15 -8.57
N THR A 619 65.08 -3.89 -8.47
CA THR A 619 66.34 -3.44 -9.07
C THR A 619 67.44 -3.72 -8.04
N ALA A 620 68.49 -4.42 -8.47
CA ALA A 620 69.59 -4.86 -7.62
C ALA A 620 70.32 -3.68 -6.97
N LEU A 621 70.46 -3.72 -5.64
CA LEU A 621 71.47 -2.98 -4.88
C LEU A 621 72.09 -3.96 -3.89
N THR A 622 73.34 -4.28 -4.17
CA THR A 622 74.29 -5.07 -3.40
C THR A 622 74.68 -4.34 -2.11
N ASP A 623 74.36 -4.89 -0.94
CA ASP A 623 75.12 -4.62 0.29
C ASP A 623 75.04 -5.82 1.27
N PRO A 624 76.15 -6.55 1.52
CA PRO A 624 76.18 -7.79 2.32
C PRO A 624 76.25 -7.57 3.84
N GLY A 625 75.58 -6.56 4.39
CA GLY A 625 75.65 -6.20 5.82
C GLY A 625 74.44 -6.55 6.69
N ALA A 626 73.27 -6.87 6.11
CA ALA A 626 72.01 -6.93 6.86
C ALA A 626 71.44 -8.34 7.11
N ILE A 627 72.16 -9.42 6.76
CA ILE A 627 71.67 -10.82 6.84
C ILE A 627 71.96 -11.48 8.21
N LEU A 628 72.33 -10.72 9.26
CA LEU A 628 72.82 -11.30 10.52
C LEU A 628 72.13 -10.79 11.80
N ALA A 629 70.86 -10.35 11.72
CA ALA A 629 70.13 -9.88 12.91
C ALA A 629 68.66 -10.38 13.03
N GLY A 630 68.27 -11.41 12.29
CA GLY A 630 66.90 -11.95 12.35
C GLY A 630 66.78 -13.45 12.69
N LEU A 631 67.88 -14.10 13.08
CA LEU A 631 67.92 -15.53 13.44
C LEU A 631 68.18 -15.74 14.95
N LEU A 632 67.46 -14.97 15.79
CA LEU A 632 67.27 -15.26 17.21
C LEU A 632 65.79 -15.09 17.58
#